data_AF-A0A7S1ZIL1-F1
#
_entry.id   AF-A0A7S1ZIL1-F1
#
_cell.length_a   1.000
_cell.length_b   1.000
_cell.length_c   1.000
_cell.angle_alpha   90.00
_cell.angle_beta   90.00
_cell.angle_gamma   90.00
#
_symmetry.space_group_name_H-M   'P 1'
#
loop_
_entity.id
_entity.type
_entity.pdbx_description
1 polymer ?
#
loop_
_entity_poly.entity_id
_entity_poly.type
_entity_poly.pdbx_seq_one_letter_code
_entity_poly.pdbx_strand_id
1 'polypeptide(L)'
;RWFLPDLASPTRMLFLDGALQSQSKTERVYHEALVQPAMFTHPNPTNIAIIGGGLGATLREVLKHSTVKSATMIEIDEKLNGVAREHLPYMSDCSDLVGRASCCFDDEVANIIYDDGKEWFVDRYGATASKAPPKEKFDVIIMDALEPDHDKTDISSPLYTDRNFISSLFESLSDEGVIVIQVGAAPSINDQRPDLSVHARREQFFRLLESESSAAAMFVYEEAHSGFIEPRSFLVACKSMGCRQRWSAGAESIDFNIYERIVQTVSDGPALVNYDGSTHASYSTPPRAWETVYCRREPQPFECTYRNLDVNIDIYYDFEKRNATDPNTGKISSKVFAKEVIPKGSYIMLEDLASSLIISDGTIANLKGNTEVSGAGRVSVIEDLLSFIDNHGHKSSAEGSGINLVEVGGSFMIRRSEDASEANVGKWMPSYPSGKEPTYSPVYERHRASFDLFLVATRDIEEGEELVKPIDLWD
;
A
#
# COMPACT_ATOMS: atom_id res chain seq x y z
N ARG A 1 -31.12 -36.30 8.70
CA ARG A 1 -30.82 -35.68 7.39
C ARG A 1 -30.30 -34.23 7.51
N TRP A 2 -29.82 -33.78 8.69
CA TRP A 2 -29.38 -32.40 8.94
C TRP A 2 -27.95 -32.30 9.50
N PHE A 3 -27.05 -33.18 9.06
CA PHE A 3 -25.62 -33.00 9.29
C PHE A 3 -24.96 -33.04 7.91
N LEU A 4 -24.57 -31.86 7.43
CA LEU A 4 -23.65 -31.76 6.30
C LEU A 4 -22.31 -32.34 6.77
N PRO A 5 -21.66 -33.24 6.01
CA PRO A 5 -20.39 -33.86 6.38
C PRO A 5 -19.31 -32.83 6.77
N ASP A 6 -19.33 -31.65 6.16
CA ASP A 6 -18.34 -30.59 6.39
C ASP A 6 -18.42 -29.96 7.79
N LEU A 7 -19.61 -29.95 8.41
CA LEU A 7 -19.81 -29.52 9.79
C LEU A 7 -19.34 -30.58 10.82
N ALA A 8 -19.09 -31.82 10.39
CA ALA A 8 -18.71 -32.94 11.24
C ALA A 8 -17.19 -33.20 11.29
N SER A 9 -16.39 -32.50 10.48
CA SER A 9 -14.93 -32.64 10.51
C SER A 9 -14.31 -31.75 11.61
N PRO A 10 -13.55 -32.33 12.56
CA PRO A 10 -12.87 -31.55 13.59
C PRO A 10 -11.79 -30.67 12.95
N THR A 11 -11.74 -29.41 13.37
CA THR A 11 -10.68 -28.48 12.95
C THR A 11 -9.34 -28.95 13.50
N ARG A 12 -8.37 -29.24 12.62
CA ARG A 12 -6.98 -29.41 13.02
C ARG A 12 -6.36 -28.05 13.32
N MET A 13 -5.69 -27.95 14.46
CA MET A 13 -4.97 -26.76 14.90
C MET A 13 -3.53 -27.16 15.19
N LEU A 14 -2.57 -26.39 14.69
CA LEU A 14 -1.14 -26.58 14.94
C LEU A 14 -0.68 -25.56 15.96
N PHE A 15 0.06 -26.03 16.96
CA PHE A 15 0.72 -25.19 17.96
C PHE A 15 2.23 -25.45 17.93
N LEU A 16 3.02 -24.38 17.99
CA LEU A 16 4.46 -24.43 18.25
C LEU A 16 4.72 -23.66 19.54
N ASP A 17 5.39 -24.31 20.50
CA ASP A 17 5.68 -23.78 21.84
C ASP A 17 4.47 -23.14 22.55
N GLY A 18 3.28 -23.71 22.33
CA GLY A 18 2.03 -23.26 22.93
C GLY A 18 1.31 -22.14 22.16
N ALA A 19 1.93 -21.57 21.12
CA ALA A 19 1.30 -20.59 20.25
C ALA A 19 0.65 -21.22 19.03
N LEU A 20 -0.59 -20.82 18.77
CA LEU A 20 -1.33 -21.23 17.58
C LEU A 20 -0.60 -20.72 16.33
N GLN A 21 -0.32 -21.62 15.38
CA GLN A 21 0.31 -21.29 14.11
C GLN A 21 -0.67 -21.33 12.94
N SER A 22 -1.55 -22.33 12.93
CA SER A 22 -2.48 -22.48 11.82
C SER A 22 -3.70 -23.32 12.19
N GLN A 23 -4.80 -23.09 11.48
CA GLN A 23 -6.02 -23.89 11.55
C GLN A 23 -6.46 -24.35 10.16
N SER A 24 -6.75 -25.64 10.02
CA SER A 24 -7.17 -26.26 8.75
C SER A 24 -8.33 -25.56 8.02
N LYS A 25 -9.23 -24.86 8.74
CA LYS A 25 -10.40 -24.20 8.14
C LYS A 25 -10.13 -22.77 7.68
N THR A 26 -9.06 -22.13 8.15
CA THR A 26 -8.79 -20.70 7.90
C THR A 26 -7.40 -20.43 7.33
N GLU A 27 -6.53 -21.44 7.26
CA GLU A 27 -5.17 -21.31 6.73
C GLU A 27 -5.14 -20.67 5.34
N ARG A 28 -6.09 -21.03 4.45
CA ARG A 28 -6.11 -20.47 3.10
C ARG A 28 -6.32 -18.96 3.09
N VAL A 29 -7.18 -18.47 3.98
CA VAL A 29 -7.41 -17.03 4.15
C VAL A 29 -6.12 -16.36 4.59
N TYR A 30 -5.45 -16.92 5.60
CA TYR A 30 -4.20 -16.38 6.12
C TYR A 30 -3.10 -16.31 5.05
N HIS A 31 -2.85 -17.42 4.35
CA HIS A 31 -1.77 -17.48 3.36
C HIS A 31 -2.09 -16.68 2.09
N GLU A 32 -3.35 -16.63 1.65
CA GLU A 32 -3.74 -15.74 0.55
C GLU A 32 -3.55 -14.27 0.96
N ALA A 33 -3.94 -13.88 2.18
CA ALA A 33 -3.71 -12.54 2.70
C ALA A 33 -2.21 -12.20 2.86
N LEU A 34 -1.37 -13.16 3.25
CA LEU A 34 0.07 -12.96 3.36
C LEU A 34 0.75 -12.81 1.99
N VAL A 35 0.43 -13.69 1.04
CA VAL A 35 1.20 -13.83 -0.22
C VAL A 35 0.67 -12.91 -1.32
N GLN A 36 -0.63 -12.93 -1.57
CA GLN A 36 -1.19 -12.36 -2.79
C GLN A 36 -1.00 -10.83 -2.91
N PRO A 37 -1.18 -10.01 -1.85
CA PRO A 37 -0.94 -8.57 -1.94
C PRO A 37 0.46 -8.22 -2.43
N ALA A 38 1.49 -8.89 -1.93
CA ALA A 38 2.87 -8.62 -2.33
C ALA A 38 3.13 -9.02 -3.78
N MET A 39 2.65 -10.20 -4.18
CA MET A 39 2.82 -10.74 -5.53
C MET A 39 2.15 -9.88 -6.61
N PHE A 40 0.96 -9.33 -6.33
CA PHE A 40 0.27 -8.42 -7.26
C PHE A 40 0.79 -6.98 -7.22
N THR A 41 1.46 -6.59 -6.13
CA THR A 41 2.13 -5.30 -6.04
C THR A 41 3.47 -5.28 -6.79
N HIS A 42 4.06 -6.44 -7.08
CA HIS A 42 5.21 -6.55 -7.98
C HIS A 42 4.74 -6.61 -9.47
N PRO A 43 5.43 -5.93 -10.42
CA PRO A 43 4.96 -5.87 -11.80
C PRO A 43 5.02 -7.21 -12.53
N ASN A 44 5.98 -8.08 -12.20
CA ASN A 44 6.09 -9.44 -12.75
C ASN A 44 7.01 -10.32 -11.86
N PRO A 45 6.51 -10.91 -10.76
CA PRO A 45 7.37 -11.61 -9.79
C PRO A 45 7.84 -12.96 -10.33
N THR A 46 9.16 -13.16 -10.40
CA THR A 46 9.76 -14.38 -10.97
C THR A 46 10.67 -15.15 -10.02
N ASN A 47 11.41 -14.44 -9.16
CA ASN A 47 12.30 -15.04 -8.17
C ASN A 47 11.86 -14.65 -6.76
N ILE A 48 11.46 -15.63 -5.96
CA ILE A 48 10.81 -15.42 -4.66
C ILE A 48 11.66 -16.02 -3.55
N ALA A 49 11.79 -15.29 -2.44
CA ALA A 49 12.33 -15.84 -1.20
C ALA A 49 11.23 -15.95 -0.14
N ILE A 50 11.23 -17.04 0.62
CA ILE A 50 10.36 -17.26 1.77
C ILE A 50 11.26 -17.51 2.98
N ILE A 51 11.08 -16.72 4.04
CA ILE A 51 11.75 -16.92 5.33
C ILE A 51 10.72 -17.55 6.27
N GLY A 52 11.01 -18.76 6.74
CA GLY A 52 10.07 -19.62 7.44
C GLY A 52 9.16 -20.36 6.46
N GLY A 53 7.88 -20.50 6.80
CA GLY A 53 6.90 -21.17 5.94
C GLY A 53 7.03 -22.71 5.89
N GLY A 54 7.69 -23.34 6.87
CA GLY A 54 7.95 -24.79 6.91
C GLY A 54 6.75 -25.71 6.77
N LEU A 55 5.51 -25.21 6.92
CA LEU A 55 4.26 -25.94 6.65
C LEU A 55 3.97 -26.12 5.15
N GLY A 56 4.48 -25.22 4.31
CA GLY A 56 4.38 -25.29 2.85
C GLY A 56 3.21 -24.53 2.23
N ALA A 57 2.29 -23.98 3.02
CA ALA A 57 1.15 -23.24 2.49
C ALA A 57 1.55 -21.89 1.88
N THR A 58 2.50 -21.18 2.46
CA THR A 58 3.10 -19.99 1.83
C THR A 58 3.73 -20.33 0.47
N LEU A 59 4.48 -21.44 0.39
CA LEU A 59 5.03 -21.91 -0.89
C LEU A 59 3.91 -22.29 -1.88
N ARG A 60 2.85 -22.97 -1.43
CA ARG A 60 1.68 -23.31 -2.26
C ARG A 60 1.07 -22.05 -2.88
N GLU A 61 0.86 -21.00 -2.10
CA GLU A 61 0.31 -19.74 -2.58
C GLU A 61 1.23 -19.02 -3.58
N VAL A 62 2.55 -19.11 -3.39
CA VAL A 62 3.55 -18.60 -4.35
C VAL A 62 3.48 -19.38 -5.67
N LEU A 63 3.40 -20.71 -5.62
CA LEU A 63 3.39 -21.56 -6.82
C LEU A 63 2.10 -21.46 -7.66
N LYS A 64 1.05 -20.81 -7.12
CA LYS A 64 -0.13 -20.41 -7.91
C LYS A 64 0.19 -19.36 -8.97
N HIS A 65 1.30 -18.62 -8.85
CA HIS A 65 1.72 -17.64 -9.85
C HIS A 65 2.50 -18.33 -10.99
N SER A 66 1.99 -18.19 -12.22
CA SER A 66 2.59 -18.72 -13.45
C SER A 66 3.91 -18.03 -13.81
N THR A 67 4.14 -16.83 -13.28
CA THR A 67 5.35 -16.03 -13.50
C THR A 67 6.54 -16.55 -12.69
N VAL A 68 6.31 -17.33 -11.62
CA VAL A 68 7.34 -17.81 -10.71
C VAL A 68 8.22 -18.87 -11.37
N LYS A 69 9.51 -18.56 -11.45
CA LYS A 69 10.57 -19.41 -12.00
C LYS A 69 11.46 -20.02 -10.92
N SER A 70 11.56 -19.38 -9.77
CA SER A 70 12.25 -19.91 -8.60
C SER A 70 11.61 -19.40 -7.31
N ALA A 71 11.45 -20.30 -6.34
CA ALA A 71 10.99 -20.01 -4.99
C ALA A 71 11.97 -20.67 -3.99
N THR A 72 12.80 -19.85 -3.34
CA THR A 72 13.73 -20.32 -2.30
C THR A 72 13.08 -20.16 -0.94
N MET A 73 12.83 -21.28 -0.25
CA MET A 73 12.29 -21.31 1.11
C MET A 73 13.42 -21.62 2.10
N ILE A 74 13.66 -20.71 3.04
CA ILE A 74 14.67 -20.85 4.10
C ILE A 74 13.94 -21.14 5.41
N GLU A 75 13.99 -22.40 5.85
CA GLU A 75 13.33 -22.89 7.05
C GLU A 75 14.37 -23.38 8.06
N ILE A 76 14.25 -22.97 9.32
CA ILE A 76 15.23 -23.33 10.35
C ILE A 76 15.01 -24.75 10.89
N ASP A 77 13.76 -25.24 10.89
CA ASP A 77 13.41 -26.55 11.42
C ASP A 77 12.97 -27.53 10.31
N GLU A 78 13.91 -28.36 9.88
CA GLU A 78 13.65 -29.47 8.93
C GLU A 78 12.56 -30.43 9.42
N LYS A 79 12.43 -30.65 10.74
CA LYS A 79 11.44 -31.58 11.28
C LYS A 79 10.03 -31.07 11.11
N LEU A 80 9.83 -29.75 11.17
CA LEU A 80 8.52 -29.13 10.94
C LEU A 80 7.98 -29.49 9.55
N ASN A 81 8.85 -29.50 8.54
CA ASN A 81 8.49 -29.90 7.18
C ASN A 81 8.02 -31.37 7.12
N GLY A 82 8.75 -32.27 7.77
CA GLY A 82 8.38 -33.69 7.86
C GLY A 82 7.03 -33.90 8.54
N VAL A 83 6.80 -33.22 9.67
CA VAL A 83 5.52 -33.23 10.40
C VAL A 83 4.38 -32.69 9.54
N ALA A 84 4.62 -31.60 8.81
CA ALA A 84 3.62 -31.02 7.91
C ALA A 84 3.25 -31.97 6.77
N ARG A 85 4.24 -32.62 6.14
CA ARG A 85 3.99 -33.64 5.10
C ARG A 85 3.18 -34.83 5.61
N GLU A 86 3.46 -35.30 6.82
CA GLU A 86 2.77 -36.47 7.39
C GLU A 86 1.36 -36.15 7.90
N HIS A 87 1.19 -35.02 8.59
CA HIS A 87 -0.02 -34.73 9.35
C HIS A 87 -0.87 -33.60 8.77
N LEU A 88 -0.31 -32.75 7.91
CA LEU A 88 -0.97 -31.59 7.32
C LEU A 88 -0.73 -31.51 5.79
N PRO A 89 -0.92 -32.61 5.02
CA PRO A 89 -0.53 -32.63 3.61
C PRO A 89 -1.24 -31.56 2.76
N TYR A 90 -2.43 -31.12 3.18
CA TYR A 90 -3.17 -30.02 2.53
C TYR A 90 -2.41 -28.68 2.51
N MET A 91 -1.48 -28.46 3.44
CA MET A 91 -0.67 -27.24 3.48
C MET A 91 0.26 -27.15 2.26
N SER A 92 0.78 -28.28 1.79
CA SER A 92 1.71 -28.33 0.65
C SER A 92 1.12 -29.07 -0.54
N ASP A 93 -0.22 -29.13 -0.64
CA ASP A 93 -0.93 -29.76 -1.75
C ASP A 93 -0.97 -28.80 -2.94
N CYS A 94 -0.21 -29.14 -3.98
CA CYS A 94 -0.18 -28.46 -5.27
C CYS A 94 -0.79 -29.33 -6.39
N SER A 95 -1.41 -30.48 -6.06
CA SER A 95 -1.90 -31.45 -7.04
C SER A 95 -3.00 -30.91 -7.96
N ASP A 96 -3.71 -29.88 -7.53
CA ASP A 96 -4.72 -29.21 -8.33
C ASP A 96 -4.15 -28.08 -9.20
N LEU A 97 -2.87 -27.72 -9.10
CA LEU A 97 -2.27 -26.65 -9.90
C LEU A 97 -1.67 -27.22 -11.20
N VAL A 98 -2.11 -26.70 -12.36
CA VAL A 98 -1.61 -27.16 -13.66
C VAL A 98 -0.13 -26.82 -13.82
N GLY A 99 0.67 -27.81 -14.21
CA GLY A 99 2.11 -27.64 -14.45
C GLY A 99 2.96 -27.63 -13.18
N ARG A 100 2.39 -27.98 -12.02
CA ARG A 100 3.11 -28.11 -10.75
C ARG A 100 3.17 -29.56 -10.27
N ALA A 101 4.12 -29.85 -9.39
CA ALA A 101 4.19 -31.13 -8.71
C ALA A 101 3.01 -31.32 -7.74
N SER A 102 2.66 -32.57 -7.43
CA SER A 102 1.55 -32.85 -6.50
C SER A 102 1.79 -32.31 -5.09
N CYS A 103 3.06 -32.32 -4.64
CA CYS A 103 3.48 -31.68 -3.41
C CYS A 103 4.36 -30.47 -3.77
N CYS A 104 4.03 -29.30 -3.23
CA CYS A 104 4.70 -28.04 -3.57
C CYS A 104 6.21 -28.05 -3.24
N PHE A 105 6.62 -28.81 -2.23
CA PHE A 105 8.02 -28.95 -1.85
C PHE A 105 8.85 -29.77 -2.86
N ASP A 106 8.19 -30.57 -3.70
CA ASP A 106 8.83 -31.43 -4.70
C ASP A 106 8.75 -30.82 -6.11
N ASP A 107 8.26 -29.58 -6.23
CA ASP A 107 8.18 -28.83 -7.48
C ASP A 107 9.57 -28.40 -7.96
N GLU A 108 9.81 -28.43 -9.27
CA GLU A 108 11.13 -28.11 -9.83
C GLU A 108 11.55 -26.65 -9.62
N VAL A 109 10.59 -25.74 -9.39
CA VAL A 109 10.90 -24.34 -9.10
C VAL A 109 11.12 -24.08 -7.61
N ALA A 110 10.79 -25.04 -6.74
CA ALA A 110 10.96 -24.92 -5.30
C ALA A 110 12.37 -25.36 -4.87
N ASN A 111 13.01 -24.51 -4.06
CA ASN A 111 14.32 -24.79 -3.49
C ASN A 111 14.25 -24.63 -1.97
N ILE A 112 14.28 -25.75 -1.24
CA ILE A 112 14.16 -25.76 0.22
C ILE A 112 15.55 -25.80 0.84
N ILE A 113 15.84 -24.78 1.65
CA ILE A 113 17.11 -24.64 2.37
C ILE A 113 16.82 -24.71 3.85
N TYR A 114 17.47 -25.66 4.54
CA TYR A 114 17.40 -25.76 6.00
C TYR A 114 18.56 -24.97 6.62
N ASP A 115 18.32 -23.71 6.95
CA ASP A 115 19.32 -22.76 7.48
C ASP A 115 18.64 -21.65 8.30
N ASP A 116 19.40 -20.91 9.09
CA ASP A 116 18.88 -19.72 9.78
C ASP A 116 18.64 -18.61 8.75
N GLY A 117 17.39 -18.14 8.62
CA GLY A 117 17.02 -17.13 7.63
C GLY A 117 17.81 -15.83 7.77
N LYS A 118 18.07 -15.38 9.00
CA LYS A 118 18.82 -14.14 9.24
C LYS A 118 20.27 -14.30 8.77
N GLU A 119 20.95 -15.35 9.24
CA GLU A 119 22.33 -15.62 8.87
C GLU A 119 22.46 -15.89 7.36
N TRP A 120 21.50 -16.59 6.76
CA TRP A 120 21.50 -16.90 5.33
C TRP A 120 21.52 -15.64 4.45
N PHE A 121 20.72 -14.63 4.80
CA PHE A 121 20.66 -13.34 4.11
C PHE A 121 21.88 -12.48 4.43
N VAL A 122 22.26 -12.35 5.70
CA VAL A 122 23.42 -11.53 6.11
C VAL A 122 24.71 -12.04 5.49
N ASP A 123 24.94 -13.35 5.47
CA ASP A 123 26.13 -13.96 4.88
C ASP A 123 26.27 -13.68 3.38
N ARG A 124 25.16 -13.49 2.66
CA ARG A 124 25.14 -13.37 1.20
C ARG A 124 24.99 -11.93 0.70
N TYR A 125 24.22 -11.11 1.43
CA TYR A 125 23.82 -9.78 0.99
C TYR A 125 24.16 -8.68 2.00
N GLY A 126 24.63 -9.03 3.20
CA GLY A 126 25.00 -8.05 4.21
C GLY A 126 26.30 -7.30 3.90
N ALA A 127 26.53 -6.16 4.55
CA ALA A 127 27.77 -5.39 4.40
C ALA A 127 29.04 -6.19 4.82
N THR A 128 28.87 -7.15 5.73
CA THR A 128 29.91 -8.08 6.19
C THR A 128 29.78 -9.47 5.55
N ALA A 129 29.15 -9.57 4.38
CA ALA A 129 28.87 -10.83 3.70
C ALA A 129 30.14 -11.71 3.62
N SER A 130 30.01 -12.93 4.12
CA SER A 130 31.06 -13.96 4.07
C SER A 130 30.99 -14.80 2.79
N LYS A 131 29.84 -14.72 2.08
CA LYS A 131 29.54 -15.41 0.83
C LYS A 131 29.21 -14.37 -0.24
N ALA A 132 29.62 -14.61 -1.48
CA ALA A 132 29.24 -13.73 -2.58
C ALA A 132 27.71 -13.78 -2.79
N PRO A 133 27.05 -12.63 -3.04
CA PRO A 133 25.63 -12.64 -3.35
C PRO A 133 25.37 -13.47 -4.60
N PRO A 134 24.29 -14.27 -4.63
CA PRO A 134 23.77 -14.84 -5.86
C PRO A 134 23.63 -13.79 -6.96
N LYS A 135 23.82 -14.19 -8.22
CA LYS A 135 23.68 -13.28 -9.36
C LYS A 135 22.27 -12.72 -9.50
N GLU A 136 21.27 -13.51 -9.08
CA GLU A 136 19.86 -13.15 -9.17
C GLU A 136 19.38 -12.59 -7.83
N LYS A 137 18.67 -11.46 -7.91
CA LYS A 137 18.00 -10.81 -6.81
C LYS A 137 16.56 -11.32 -6.69
N PHE A 138 15.94 -11.12 -5.54
CA PHE A 138 14.55 -11.50 -5.30
C PHE A 138 13.60 -10.37 -5.71
N ASP A 139 12.53 -10.75 -6.38
CA ASP A 139 11.43 -9.86 -6.73
C ASP A 139 10.47 -9.67 -5.55
N VAL A 140 10.23 -10.76 -4.81
CA VAL A 140 9.40 -10.75 -3.61
C VAL A 140 10.08 -11.55 -2.50
N ILE A 141 10.10 -10.98 -1.30
CA ILE A 141 10.52 -11.66 -0.08
C ILE A 141 9.31 -11.76 0.84
N ILE A 142 8.98 -12.98 1.29
CA ILE A 142 7.87 -13.27 2.17
C ILE A 142 8.44 -13.73 3.50
N MET A 143 8.14 -13.02 4.59
CA MET A 143 8.55 -13.40 5.93
C MET A 143 7.37 -13.97 6.71
N ASP A 144 7.29 -15.31 6.68
CA ASP A 144 6.30 -16.14 7.35
C ASP A 144 6.92 -16.75 8.61
N ALA A 145 7.19 -15.86 9.58
CA ALA A 145 7.84 -16.18 10.84
C ALA A 145 6.93 -15.81 12.04
N LEU A 146 7.34 -16.25 13.23
CA LEU A 146 6.69 -15.89 14.50
C LEU A 146 6.63 -14.37 14.68
N GLU A 147 5.53 -13.86 15.23
CA GLU A 147 5.28 -12.41 15.31
C GLU A 147 6.31 -11.66 16.19
N PRO A 148 6.57 -10.35 15.93
CA PRO A 148 7.62 -9.59 16.62
C PRO A 148 7.52 -9.61 18.16
N ASP A 149 6.30 -9.59 18.67
CA ASP A 149 5.98 -9.47 20.09
C ASP A 149 5.61 -10.81 20.75
N HIS A 150 5.87 -11.96 20.09
CA HIS A 150 5.55 -13.32 20.57
C HIS A 150 6.23 -13.68 21.91
N ASP A 151 7.57 -13.77 21.93
CA ASP A 151 8.39 -13.90 23.14
C ASP A 151 9.65 -13.07 22.97
N LYS A 152 10.10 -12.41 24.06
CA LYS A 152 11.27 -11.57 24.01
C LYS A 152 12.61 -12.27 23.77
N THR A 153 12.63 -13.56 24.02
CA THR A 153 13.79 -14.43 23.94
C THR A 153 13.73 -15.41 22.77
N ASP A 154 12.72 -15.26 21.92
CA ASP A 154 12.47 -16.15 20.80
C ASP A 154 13.56 -16.06 19.72
N ILE A 155 13.77 -17.17 19.02
CA ILE A 155 14.70 -17.31 17.90
C ILE A 155 14.37 -16.38 16.74
N SER A 156 13.10 -15.97 16.64
CA SER A 156 12.61 -15.00 15.65
C SER A 156 12.96 -13.54 16.00
N SER A 157 13.30 -13.21 17.25
CA SER A 157 13.52 -11.83 17.70
C SER A 157 14.59 -11.07 16.88
N PRO A 158 15.72 -11.69 16.47
CA PRO A 158 16.70 -11.06 15.61
C PRO A 158 16.15 -10.62 14.24
N LEU A 159 15.15 -11.32 13.69
CA LEU A 159 14.52 -10.98 12.40
C LEU A 159 13.86 -9.59 12.43
N TYR A 160 13.49 -9.09 13.61
CA TYR A 160 12.78 -7.82 13.79
C TYR A 160 13.64 -6.70 14.40
N THR A 161 14.86 -7.01 14.82
CA THR A 161 15.70 -6.08 15.60
C THR A 161 17.09 -5.87 15.03
N ASP A 162 17.59 -6.79 14.20
CA ASP A 162 18.93 -6.71 13.61
C ASP A 162 18.93 -5.85 12.34
N ARG A 163 19.57 -4.68 12.42
CA ARG A 163 19.69 -3.76 11.27
C ARG A 163 20.43 -4.38 10.08
N ASN A 164 21.47 -5.18 10.32
CA ASN A 164 22.24 -5.79 9.22
C ASN A 164 21.37 -6.77 8.43
N PHE A 165 20.50 -7.50 9.14
CA PHE A 165 19.50 -8.35 8.50
C PHE A 165 18.53 -7.52 7.64
N ILE A 166 17.92 -6.47 8.19
CA ILE A 166 16.98 -5.62 7.44
C ILE A 166 17.64 -5.04 6.19
N SER A 167 18.84 -4.47 6.31
CA SER A 167 19.57 -3.95 5.15
C SER A 167 19.87 -5.06 4.14
N SER A 168 20.23 -6.27 4.59
CA SER A 168 20.47 -7.41 3.69
C SER A 168 19.21 -7.84 2.91
N LEU A 169 18.01 -7.70 3.48
CA LEU A 169 16.76 -7.93 2.77
C LEU A 169 16.63 -6.95 1.60
N PHE A 170 16.77 -5.65 1.84
CA PHE A 170 16.68 -4.63 0.78
C PHE A 170 17.80 -4.75 -0.27
N GLU A 171 19.00 -5.13 0.13
CA GLU A 171 20.12 -5.36 -0.81
C GLU A 171 19.87 -6.57 -1.73
N SER A 172 19.20 -7.59 -1.20
CA SER A 172 18.82 -8.79 -1.95
C SER A 172 17.65 -8.58 -2.93
N LEU A 173 16.90 -7.48 -2.81
CA LEU A 173 15.76 -7.16 -3.68
C LEU A 173 16.18 -6.60 -5.04
N SER A 174 15.44 -6.97 -6.09
CA SER A 174 15.44 -6.30 -7.39
C SER A 174 14.92 -4.85 -7.27
N ASP A 175 15.04 -4.04 -8.32
CA ASP A 175 14.73 -2.61 -8.25
C ASP A 175 13.24 -2.33 -7.92
N GLU A 176 12.34 -3.18 -8.42
CA GLU A 176 10.90 -3.14 -8.13
C GLU A 176 10.49 -4.05 -6.96
N GLY A 177 11.48 -4.53 -6.19
CA GLY A 177 11.30 -5.57 -5.20
C GLY A 177 10.35 -5.21 -4.05
N VAL A 178 9.65 -6.22 -3.54
CA VAL A 178 8.63 -6.10 -2.50
C VAL A 178 8.93 -7.07 -1.35
N ILE A 179 8.75 -6.62 -0.11
CA ILE A 179 8.78 -7.48 1.08
C ILE A 179 7.37 -7.53 1.65
N VAL A 180 6.90 -8.70 2.07
CA VAL A 180 5.70 -8.84 2.88
C VAL A 180 5.98 -9.63 4.15
N ILE A 181 5.42 -9.16 5.25
CA ILE A 181 5.76 -9.64 6.59
C ILE A 181 4.46 -9.77 7.40
N GLN A 182 4.27 -10.90 8.09
CA GLN A 182 3.31 -10.95 9.19
C GLN A 182 3.84 -10.14 10.38
N VAL A 183 3.03 -9.20 10.88
CA VAL A 183 3.39 -8.30 12.00
C VAL A 183 2.48 -8.47 13.22
N GLY A 184 1.85 -9.64 13.33
CA GLY A 184 1.13 -10.10 14.52
C GLY A 184 -0.31 -9.59 14.62
N ALA A 185 -0.85 -9.53 15.83
CA ALA A 185 -2.22 -9.07 16.09
C ALA A 185 -2.42 -7.59 15.72
N ALA A 186 -3.51 -7.27 15.02
CA ALA A 186 -3.89 -5.91 14.68
C ALA A 186 -4.12 -5.04 15.94
N PRO A 187 -3.74 -3.75 15.91
CA PRO A 187 -3.95 -2.85 17.03
C PRO A 187 -5.44 -2.53 17.23
N SER A 188 -5.80 -2.24 18.47
CA SER A 188 -7.09 -1.65 18.83
C SER A 188 -7.01 -0.12 18.87
N ILE A 189 -8.15 0.56 18.63
CA ILE A 189 -8.26 2.02 18.76
C ILE A 189 -7.91 2.52 20.17
N ASN A 190 -8.02 1.64 21.18
CA ASN A 190 -7.73 1.94 22.59
C ASN A 190 -6.29 1.65 22.98
N ASP A 191 -5.47 1.09 22.10
CA ASP A 191 -4.09 0.73 22.43
C ASP A 191 -3.27 1.96 22.81
N GLN A 192 -2.33 1.78 23.72
CA GLN A 192 -1.45 2.88 24.11
C GLN A 192 -0.52 3.29 22.97
N ARG A 193 0.28 4.31 23.23
CA ARG A 193 1.37 4.71 22.34
C ARG A 193 2.21 3.47 21.93
N PRO A 194 2.50 3.27 20.63
CA PRO A 194 2.98 1.99 20.12
C PRO A 194 4.29 1.49 20.78
N ASP A 195 5.26 2.36 21.06
CA ASP A 195 6.54 2.01 21.72
C ASP A 195 6.43 1.73 23.23
N LEU A 196 5.31 2.07 23.86
CA LEU A 196 5.01 1.73 25.26
C LEU A 196 3.98 0.60 25.38
N SER A 197 3.45 0.14 24.25
CA SER A 197 2.43 -0.90 24.18
C SER A 197 3.04 -2.30 24.22
N VAL A 198 2.17 -3.31 24.26
CA VAL A 198 2.58 -4.71 24.05
C VAL A 198 3.15 -4.96 22.64
N HIS A 199 2.99 -4.01 21.72
CA HIS A 199 3.50 -4.04 20.34
C HIS A 199 4.75 -3.17 20.12
N ALA A 200 5.52 -2.90 21.18
CA ALA A 200 6.68 -2.02 21.12
C ALA A 200 7.75 -2.51 20.13
N ARG A 201 7.87 -3.82 19.90
CA ARG A 201 8.85 -4.33 18.93
C ARG A 201 8.38 -4.20 17.51
N ARG A 202 7.09 -4.40 17.24
CA ARG A 202 6.52 -4.06 15.93
C ARG A 202 6.82 -2.60 15.58
N GLU A 203 6.66 -1.68 16.53
CA GLU A 203 7.00 -0.27 16.33
C GLU A 203 8.50 -0.05 16.10
N GLN A 204 9.37 -0.71 16.88
CA GLN A 204 10.82 -0.66 16.66
C GLN A 204 11.18 -1.17 15.26
N PHE A 205 10.57 -2.28 14.83
CA PHE A 205 10.77 -2.89 13.53
C PHE A 205 10.30 -1.97 12.40
N PHE A 206 9.15 -1.32 12.54
CA PHE A 206 8.67 -0.33 11.57
C PHE A 206 9.67 0.82 11.43
N ARG A 207 10.18 1.35 12.55
CA ARG A 207 11.21 2.40 12.52
C ARG A 207 12.53 1.95 11.90
N LEU A 208 12.90 0.68 12.06
CA LEU A 208 14.07 0.12 11.39
C LEU A 208 13.85 0.10 9.88
N LEU A 209 12.72 -0.42 9.40
CA LEU A 209 12.35 -0.40 7.98
C LEU A 209 12.26 1.02 7.40
N GLU A 210 11.60 1.94 8.11
CA GLU A 210 11.50 3.36 7.73
C GLU A 210 12.88 4.04 7.62
N SER A 211 13.88 3.56 8.38
CA SER A 211 15.23 4.12 8.35
C SER A 211 16.12 3.59 7.21
N GLU A 212 15.66 2.55 6.49
CA GLU A 212 16.41 2.03 5.35
C GLU A 212 16.26 2.96 4.15
N SER A 213 17.38 3.44 3.61
CA SER A 213 17.37 4.38 2.47
C SER A 213 16.68 3.83 1.21
N SER A 214 16.66 2.51 1.06
CA SER A 214 16.02 1.79 -0.04
C SER A 214 14.52 1.56 0.18
N ALA A 215 13.96 1.90 1.34
CA ALA A 215 12.53 1.78 1.60
C ALA A 215 11.78 3.00 1.02
N ALA A 216 11.05 2.76 -0.07
CA ALA A 216 10.29 3.78 -0.78
C ALA A 216 8.89 3.99 -0.19
N ALA A 217 8.17 2.90 0.11
CA ALA A 217 6.82 2.96 0.69
C ALA A 217 6.52 1.74 1.56
N MET A 218 5.64 1.89 2.54
CA MET A 218 5.22 0.84 3.46
C MET A 218 3.70 0.89 3.70
N PHE A 219 3.04 -0.27 3.64
CA PHE A 219 1.59 -0.40 3.75
C PHE A 219 1.20 -1.46 4.77
N VAL A 220 0.38 -1.09 5.75
CA VAL A 220 -0.20 -2.03 6.72
C VAL A 220 -1.63 -2.39 6.32
N TYR A 221 -1.99 -3.64 6.53
CA TYR A 221 -3.33 -4.17 6.33
C TYR A 221 -3.59 -5.32 7.30
N GLU A 222 -4.84 -5.79 7.37
CA GLU A 222 -5.25 -6.87 8.26
C GLU A 222 -6.27 -7.81 7.62
N GLU A 223 -6.30 -9.05 8.10
CA GLU A 223 -7.27 -10.07 7.72
C GLU A 223 -7.86 -10.74 8.98
N ALA A 224 -9.12 -10.39 9.26
CA ALA A 224 -9.85 -10.85 10.44
C ALA A 224 -10.25 -12.34 10.38
N HIS A 225 -10.35 -12.93 9.19
CA HIS A 225 -10.82 -14.29 8.99
C HIS A 225 -9.68 -15.33 8.99
N SER A 226 -8.47 -14.93 9.36
CA SER A 226 -7.29 -15.80 9.46
C SER A 226 -7.42 -16.92 10.52
N GLY A 227 -8.47 -16.88 11.36
CA GLY A 227 -8.75 -17.87 12.40
C GLY A 227 -7.90 -17.72 13.66
N PHE A 228 -7.35 -16.53 13.89
CA PHE A 228 -6.78 -16.18 15.19
C PHE A 228 -7.84 -15.47 16.05
N ILE A 229 -7.53 -15.23 17.33
CA ILE A 229 -8.46 -14.55 18.24
C ILE A 229 -8.63 -13.09 17.82
N GLU A 230 -7.52 -12.42 17.53
CA GLU A 230 -7.47 -11.08 16.96
C GLU A 230 -7.22 -11.12 15.44
N PRO A 231 -7.67 -10.10 14.69
CA PRO A 231 -7.28 -9.96 13.29
C PRO A 231 -5.76 -10.00 13.14
N ARG A 232 -5.27 -10.72 12.12
CA ARG A 232 -3.85 -10.74 11.82
C ARG A 232 -3.49 -9.59 10.91
N SER A 233 -2.35 -8.98 11.19
CA SER A 233 -1.84 -7.84 10.46
C SER A 233 -0.57 -8.15 9.71
N PHE A 234 -0.42 -7.48 8.59
CA PHE A 234 0.66 -7.66 7.65
C PHE A 234 1.21 -6.30 7.25
N LEU A 235 2.45 -6.31 6.77
CA LEU A 235 3.12 -5.13 6.25
C LEU A 235 3.74 -5.47 4.90
N VAL A 236 3.43 -4.67 3.88
CA VAL A 236 4.17 -4.62 2.62
C VAL A 236 5.19 -3.48 2.69
N ALA A 237 6.45 -3.75 2.35
CA ALA A 237 7.49 -2.75 2.18
C ALA A 237 8.03 -2.79 0.75
N CYS A 238 8.11 -1.62 0.12
CA CYS A 238 8.44 -1.44 -1.27
C CYS A 238 9.82 -0.81 -1.43
N LYS A 239 10.60 -1.30 -2.39
CA LYS A 239 11.88 -0.68 -2.76
C LYS A 239 11.74 0.47 -3.77
N SER A 240 10.66 0.48 -4.55
CA SER A 240 10.36 1.48 -5.57
C SER A 240 9.00 2.15 -5.33
N MET A 241 8.88 3.43 -5.72
CA MET A 241 7.61 4.17 -5.64
C MET A 241 6.53 3.61 -6.58
N GLY A 242 6.90 2.95 -7.69
CA GLY A 242 5.94 2.30 -8.59
C GLY A 242 5.10 1.20 -7.90
N CYS A 243 5.63 0.64 -6.80
CA CYS A 243 4.94 -0.31 -5.94
C CYS A 243 3.63 0.27 -5.38
N ARG A 244 3.63 1.55 -4.96
CA ARG A 244 2.47 2.21 -4.37
C ARG A 244 1.30 2.34 -5.34
N GLN A 245 1.58 2.63 -6.61
CA GLN A 245 0.57 2.69 -7.66
C GLN A 245 -0.14 1.33 -7.80
N ARG A 246 0.63 0.23 -7.77
CA ARG A 246 0.09 -1.13 -7.92
C ARG A 246 -0.63 -1.63 -6.66
N TRP A 247 -0.15 -1.26 -5.48
CA TRP A 247 -0.85 -1.46 -4.20
C TRP A 247 -2.21 -0.77 -4.17
N SER A 248 -2.31 0.36 -4.87
CA SER A 248 -3.51 1.20 -4.91
C SER A 248 -4.34 0.98 -6.18
N ALA A 249 -4.03 -0.06 -6.95
CA ALA A 249 -4.71 -0.34 -8.20
C ALA A 249 -6.19 -0.66 -7.95
N GLY A 250 -7.03 -0.30 -8.93
CA GLY A 250 -8.44 -0.66 -8.89
C GLY A 250 -8.65 -2.18 -8.88
N ALA A 251 -9.76 -2.62 -8.29
CA ALA A 251 -10.11 -4.02 -8.17
C ALA A 251 -10.07 -4.74 -9.53
N GLU A 252 -10.55 -4.07 -10.58
CA GLU A 252 -10.55 -4.59 -11.95
C GLU A 252 -9.14 -4.85 -12.51
N SER A 253 -8.16 -4.03 -12.13
CA SER A 253 -6.77 -4.25 -12.54
C SER A 253 -6.16 -5.43 -11.82
N ILE A 254 -6.52 -5.65 -10.55
CA ILE A 254 -6.08 -6.82 -9.79
C ILE A 254 -6.74 -8.09 -10.34
N ASP A 255 -8.04 -8.07 -10.61
CA ASP A 255 -8.77 -9.21 -11.21
C ASP A 255 -8.20 -9.58 -12.58
N PHE A 256 -7.85 -8.59 -13.40
CA PHE A 256 -7.16 -8.83 -14.67
C PHE A 256 -5.78 -9.49 -14.45
N ASN A 257 -4.99 -9.02 -13.48
CA ASN A 257 -3.71 -9.66 -13.16
C ASN A 257 -3.89 -11.07 -12.57
N ILE A 258 -4.95 -11.33 -11.80
CA ILE A 258 -5.30 -12.68 -11.33
C ILE A 258 -5.54 -13.58 -12.53
N TYR A 259 -6.35 -13.14 -13.50
CA TYR A 259 -6.61 -13.89 -14.73
C TYR A 259 -5.34 -14.19 -15.52
N GLU A 260 -4.43 -13.23 -15.66
CA GLU A 260 -3.20 -13.38 -16.44
C GLU A 260 -2.11 -14.21 -15.74
N ARG A 261 -1.99 -14.08 -14.41
CA ARG A 261 -0.81 -14.57 -13.66
C ARG A 261 -1.10 -15.80 -12.82
N ILE A 262 -2.35 -16.13 -12.51
CA ILE A 262 -2.66 -17.31 -11.70
C ILE A 262 -2.80 -18.53 -12.61
N VAL A 263 -2.15 -19.63 -12.22
CA VAL A 263 -2.23 -20.91 -12.93
C VAL A 263 -3.65 -21.45 -12.92
N GLN A 264 -4.03 -22.13 -13.99
CA GLN A 264 -5.27 -22.89 -14.04
C GLN A 264 -5.20 -24.08 -13.09
N THR A 265 -6.36 -24.55 -12.66
CA THR A 265 -6.47 -25.75 -11.83
C THR A 265 -6.89 -26.96 -12.66
N VAL A 266 -6.54 -28.16 -12.19
CA VAL A 266 -6.96 -29.43 -12.81
C VAL A 266 -8.46 -29.66 -12.62
N SER A 267 -9.01 -29.16 -11.51
CA SER A 267 -10.43 -29.24 -11.16
C SER A 267 -11.35 -28.25 -11.88
N ASP A 268 -10.80 -27.35 -12.71
CA ASP A 268 -11.47 -26.18 -13.31
C ASP A 268 -12.04 -25.17 -12.27
N GLY A 269 -11.68 -25.31 -10.99
CA GLY A 269 -12.03 -24.38 -9.91
C GLY A 269 -11.07 -23.18 -9.81
N PRO A 270 -11.43 -22.12 -9.05
CA PRO A 270 -10.52 -21.01 -8.84
C PRO A 270 -9.36 -21.42 -7.91
N ALA A 271 -8.12 -21.07 -8.30
CA ALA A 271 -6.95 -21.34 -7.46
C ALA A 271 -6.89 -20.43 -6.22
N LEU A 272 -7.42 -19.20 -6.32
CA LEU A 272 -7.60 -18.27 -5.21
C LEU A 272 -9.06 -18.31 -4.75
N VAL A 273 -9.30 -18.49 -3.45
CA VAL A 273 -10.65 -18.70 -2.92
C VAL A 273 -11.14 -17.50 -2.11
N ASN A 274 -10.23 -16.79 -1.45
CA ASN A 274 -10.52 -15.70 -0.52
C ASN A 274 -9.94 -14.35 -1.00
N TYR A 275 -9.28 -14.36 -2.15
CA TYR A 275 -8.59 -13.20 -2.70
C TYR A 275 -9.06 -12.86 -4.10
N ASP A 276 -9.55 -11.64 -4.26
CA ASP A 276 -9.90 -11.01 -5.52
C ASP A 276 -9.52 -9.52 -5.47
N GLY A 277 -9.83 -8.78 -6.53
CA GLY A 277 -9.58 -7.35 -6.59
C GLY A 277 -10.31 -6.54 -5.52
N SER A 278 -11.50 -6.97 -5.08
CA SER A 278 -12.24 -6.30 -4.01
C SER A 278 -11.59 -6.53 -2.66
N THR A 279 -11.11 -7.75 -2.39
CA THR A 279 -10.30 -8.07 -1.22
C THR A 279 -9.01 -7.23 -1.21
N HIS A 280 -8.27 -7.16 -2.32
CA HIS A 280 -7.06 -6.32 -2.43
C HIS A 280 -7.40 -4.85 -2.15
N ALA A 281 -8.45 -4.32 -2.77
CA ALA A 281 -8.88 -2.94 -2.56
C ALA A 281 -9.20 -2.66 -1.08
N SER A 282 -9.79 -3.64 -0.37
CA SER A 282 -10.07 -3.53 1.06
C SER A 282 -8.79 -3.43 1.91
N TYR A 283 -7.72 -4.14 1.52
CA TYR A 283 -6.42 -4.05 2.19
C TYR A 283 -5.69 -2.74 1.92
N SER A 284 -5.94 -2.11 0.77
CA SER A 284 -5.27 -0.85 0.39
C SER A 284 -5.59 0.33 1.32
N THR A 285 -6.67 0.24 2.11
CA THR A 285 -7.09 1.29 3.06
C THR A 285 -6.91 0.79 4.49
N PRO A 286 -5.93 1.31 5.25
CA PRO A 286 -5.70 0.83 6.59
C PRO A 286 -6.87 1.16 7.53
N PRO A 287 -7.21 0.26 8.47
CA PRO A 287 -8.21 0.50 9.50
C PRO A 287 -7.88 1.72 10.37
N ARG A 288 -8.93 2.35 10.93
CA ARG A 288 -8.78 3.55 11.79
C ARG A 288 -7.93 3.31 13.04
N ALA A 289 -7.83 2.07 13.52
CA ALA A 289 -7.00 1.75 14.68
C ALA A 289 -5.51 1.99 14.39
N TRP A 290 -5.01 1.61 13.20
CA TRP A 290 -3.63 1.86 12.77
C TRP A 290 -3.30 3.34 12.73
N GLU A 291 -4.17 4.12 12.09
CA GLU A 291 -4.13 5.58 12.09
C GLU A 291 -4.08 6.13 13.54
N THR A 292 -5.00 5.64 14.40
CA THR A 292 -5.13 6.07 15.80
C THR A 292 -3.84 5.88 16.59
N VAL A 293 -3.28 4.68 16.56
CA VAL A 293 -2.05 4.29 17.27
C VAL A 293 -0.83 4.98 16.66
N TYR A 294 -0.72 5.09 15.33
CA TYR A 294 0.36 5.80 14.65
C TYR A 294 0.48 7.26 15.14
N CYS A 295 -0.63 7.97 15.23
CA CYS A 295 -0.63 9.36 15.70
C CYS A 295 -0.43 9.55 17.21
N ARG A 296 -0.24 8.45 17.96
CA ARG A 296 0.21 8.47 19.36
C ARG A 296 1.74 8.31 19.46
N ARG A 297 2.47 8.12 18.35
CA ARG A 297 3.95 8.13 18.31
C ARG A 297 4.48 9.44 18.91
N GLU A 298 5.68 9.41 19.48
CA GLU A 298 6.39 10.62 19.94
C GLU A 298 7.76 10.73 19.24
N PRO A 299 8.10 11.90 18.67
CA PRO A 299 7.20 13.06 18.49
C PRO A 299 5.98 12.69 17.62
N GLN A 300 4.87 13.42 17.80
CA GLN A 300 3.67 13.20 17.00
C GLN A 300 4.00 13.43 15.51
N PRO A 301 3.68 12.48 14.62
CA PRO A 301 3.92 12.64 13.18
C PRO A 301 3.18 13.88 12.65
N PHE A 302 3.83 14.60 11.73
CA PHE A 302 3.34 15.90 11.24
C PHE A 302 1.92 15.81 10.66
N GLU A 303 1.69 14.81 9.83
CA GLU A 303 0.42 14.60 9.13
C GLU A 303 -0.74 14.35 10.10
N CYS A 304 -0.48 13.87 11.32
CA CYS A 304 -1.49 13.65 12.36
C CYS A 304 -2.19 14.94 12.83
N THR A 305 -1.68 16.10 12.41
CA THR A 305 -2.37 17.39 12.52
C THR A 305 -3.75 17.35 11.87
N TYR A 306 -4.00 16.43 10.92
CA TYR A 306 -5.34 16.25 10.35
C TYR A 306 -6.43 15.99 11.41
N ARG A 307 -6.08 15.44 12.56
CA ARG A 307 -7.02 15.25 13.68
C ARG A 307 -7.52 16.54 14.29
N ASN A 308 -6.75 17.61 14.12
CA ASN A 308 -7.10 18.95 14.55
C ASN A 308 -7.88 19.68 13.45
N LEU A 309 -8.41 18.98 12.43
CA LEU A 309 -9.41 19.52 11.53
C LEU A 309 -10.61 19.98 12.38
N ASP A 310 -10.67 21.29 12.64
CA ASP A 310 -11.72 21.87 13.45
C ASP A 310 -12.97 22.07 12.58
N VAL A 311 -13.91 21.13 12.70
CA VAL A 311 -15.18 21.17 11.97
C VAL A 311 -16.11 22.32 12.41
N ASN A 312 -15.73 23.08 13.44
CA ASN A 312 -16.49 24.26 13.88
C ASN A 312 -15.95 25.56 13.30
N ILE A 313 -14.80 25.55 12.62
CA ILE A 313 -14.33 26.72 11.87
C ILE A 313 -15.29 26.97 10.70
N ASP A 314 -15.63 28.24 10.49
CA ASP A 314 -16.53 28.66 9.42
C ASP A 314 -16.01 28.22 8.04
N ILE A 315 -16.92 27.67 7.25
CA ILE A 315 -16.69 27.25 5.87
C ILE A 315 -17.27 28.32 4.96
N TYR A 316 -16.44 28.92 4.13
CA TYR A 316 -16.83 29.93 3.16
C TYR A 316 -16.96 29.29 1.78
N TYR A 317 -18.17 29.35 1.22
CA TYR A 317 -18.53 28.72 -0.04
C TYR A 317 -19.25 29.62 -1.04
N ASP A 318 -19.85 30.73 -0.56
CA ASP A 318 -20.52 31.71 -1.42
C ASP A 318 -19.55 32.84 -1.82
N PHE A 319 -19.26 32.93 -3.11
CA PHE A 319 -18.30 33.89 -3.66
C PHE A 319 -18.88 34.66 -4.85
N GLU A 320 -18.43 35.90 -5.05
CA GLU A 320 -18.82 36.70 -6.20
C GLU A 320 -17.95 36.33 -7.42
N LYS A 321 -18.59 35.95 -8.52
CA LYS A 321 -17.93 35.64 -9.79
C LYS A 321 -18.01 36.85 -10.71
N ARG A 322 -16.87 37.42 -11.12
CA ARG A 322 -16.81 38.52 -12.10
C ARG A 322 -16.06 38.07 -13.35
N ASN A 323 -16.65 38.30 -14.51
CA ASN A 323 -16.00 38.01 -15.78
C ASN A 323 -15.22 39.23 -16.25
N ALA A 324 -13.93 39.07 -16.50
CA ALA A 324 -13.10 40.06 -17.17
C ALA A 324 -12.77 39.57 -18.58
N THR A 325 -12.98 40.41 -19.59
CA THR A 325 -12.54 40.11 -20.95
C THR A 325 -11.20 40.79 -21.15
N ASP A 326 -10.16 40.02 -21.47
CA ASP A 326 -8.87 40.56 -21.87
C ASP A 326 -9.06 41.36 -23.18
N PRO A 327 -8.83 42.68 -23.17
CA PRO A 327 -9.07 43.52 -24.34
C PRO A 327 -8.11 43.25 -25.51
N ASN A 328 -6.99 42.56 -25.27
CA ASN A 328 -5.99 42.23 -26.29
C ASN A 328 -6.19 40.84 -26.89
N THR A 329 -6.66 39.87 -26.10
CA THR A 329 -6.84 38.48 -26.54
C THR A 329 -8.29 38.06 -26.74
N GLY A 330 -9.25 38.85 -26.24
CA GLY A 330 -10.66 38.51 -26.23
C GLY A 330 -11.01 37.35 -25.28
N LYS A 331 -10.05 36.82 -24.52
CA LYS A 331 -10.29 35.75 -23.56
C LYS A 331 -11.09 36.27 -22.38
N ILE A 332 -12.14 35.55 -22.02
CA ILE A 332 -12.90 35.79 -20.79
C ILE A 332 -12.22 35.02 -19.66
N SER A 333 -11.72 35.73 -18.64
CA SER A 333 -11.26 35.15 -17.38
C SER A 333 -12.32 35.40 -16.32
N SER A 334 -12.87 34.33 -15.76
CA SER A 334 -13.71 34.42 -14.56
C SER A 334 -12.83 34.57 -13.33
N LYS A 335 -13.10 35.58 -12.52
CA LYS A 335 -12.42 35.87 -11.25
C LYS A 335 -13.38 35.65 -10.08
N VAL A 336 -12.84 35.23 -8.96
CA VAL A 336 -13.59 34.91 -7.74
C VAL A 336 -13.22 35.90 -6.65
N PHE A 337 -14.22 36.51 -6.00
CA PHE A 337 -14.04 37.51 -4.95
C PHE A 337 -14.81 37.12 -3.68
N ALA A 338 -14.25 37.49 -2.52
CA ALA A 338 -14.91 37.32 -1.23
C ALA A 338 -16.13 38.24 -1.11
N LYS A 339 -17.27 37.69 -0.66
CA LYS A 339 -18.51 38.46 -0.40
C LYS A 339 -18.57 39.05 1.02
N GLU A 340 -17.72 38.56 1.89
CA GLU A 340 -17.61 38.93 3.30
C GLU A 340 -16.15 38.71 3.74
N VAL A 341 -15.82 39.17 4.94
CA VAL A 341 -14.48 38.97 5.50
C VAL A 341 -14.28 37.48 5.83
N ILE A 342 -13.17 36.91 5.36
CA ILE A 342 -12.78 35.52 5.61
C ILE A 342 -11.56 35.52 6.53
N PRO A 343 -11.70 35.10 7.80
CA PRO A 343 -10.58 35.02 8.71
C PRO A 343 -9.50 34.03 8.27
N LYS A 344 -8.25 34.29 8.66
CA LYS A 344 -7.15 33.35 8.48
C LYS A 344 -7.47 31.99 9.09
N GLY A 345 -7.19 30.93 8.33
CA GLY A 345 -7.41 29.54 8.74
C GLY A 345 -8.82 29.03 8.46
N SER A 346 -9.75 29.89 8.04
CA SER A 346 -11.07 29.46 7.59
C SER A 346 -10.97 28.59 6.34
N TYR A 347 -11.87 27.60 6.24
CA TYR A 347 -11.92 26.73 5.08
C TYR A 347 -12.57 27.44 3.91
N ILE A 348 -11.96 27.30 2.75
CA ILE A 348 -12.46 27.83 1.49
C ILE A 348 -12.94 26.63 0.68
N MET A 349 -14.25 26.41 0.67
CA MET A 349 -14.87 25.34 -0.11
C MET A 349 -15.81 25.97 -1.10
N LEU A 350 -15.39 26.20 -2.34
CA LEU A 350 -16.37 26.58 -3.36
C LEU A 350 -17.42 25.46 -3.47
N GLU A 351 -18.70 25.81 -3.65
CA GLU A 351 -19.85 24.87 -3.65
C GLU A 351 -19.59 23.58 -4.46
N ASP A 352 -18.72 23.65 -5.46
CA ASP A 352 -18.40 22.58 -6.40
C ASP A 352 -17.11 21.80 -6.11
N LEU A 353 -16.33 22.15 -5.08
CA LEU A 353 -14.99 21.58 -4.84
C LEU A 353 -15.04 20.06 -4.55
N ALA A 354 -16.18 19.58 -4.04
CA ALA A 354 -16.50 18.17 -3.84
C ALA A 354 -16.79 17.39 -5.13
N SER A 355 -16.76 18.03 -6.30
CA SER A 355 -17.00 17.37 -7.61
C SER A 355 -15.71 17.07 -8.39
N SER A 356 -14.53 17.25 -7.77
CA SER A 356 -13.24 17.06 -8.42
C SER A 356 -13.13 15.69 -9.10
N LEU A 357 -12.63 15.67 -10.34
CA LEU A 357 -12.48 14.45 -11.11
C LEU A 357 -11.15 13.80 -10.76
N ILE A 358 -11.20 12.53 -10.33
CA ILE A 358 -10.02 11.71 -10.05
C ILE A 358 -9.72 10.87 -11.29
N ILE A 359 -8.53 11.02 -11.86
CA ILE A 359 -8.09 10.29 -13.05
C ILE A 359 -6.67 9.73 -12.86
N SER A 360 -6.47 8.46 -13.21
CA SER A 360 -5.15 7.82 -13.07
C SER A 360 -4.19 8.20 -14.19
N ASP A 361 -2.88 8.14 -13.92
CA ASP A 361 -1.80 8.32 -14.89
C ASP A 361 -1.98 7.40 -16.11
N GLY A 362 -2.42 6.16 -15.89
CA GLY A 362 -2.69 5.19 -16.95
C GLY A 362 -3.82 5.62 -17.87
N THR A 363 -4.91 6.17 -17.33
CA THR A 363 -6.01 6.70 -18.13
C THR A 363 -5.57 7.92 -18.95
N ILE A 364 -4.79 8.84 -18.37
CA ILE A 364 -4.22 9.98 -19.11
C ILE A 364 -3.32 9.49 -20.26
N ALA A 365 -2.44 8.51 -19.99
CA ALA A 365 -1.56 7.94 -21.01
C ALA A 365 -2.34 7.29 -22.16
N ASN A 366 -3.40 6.54 -21.85
CA ASN A 366 -4.27 5.95 -22.86
C ASN A 366 -5.03 7.00 -23.69
N LEU A 367 -5.51 8.08 -23.06
CA LEU A 367 -6.13 9.20 -23.76
C LEU A 367 -5.14 9.88 -24.72
N LYS A 368 -3.89 10.10 -24.29
CA LYS A 368 -2.81 10.60 -25.16
C LYS A 368 -2.54 9.64 -26.33
N GLY A 369 -2.42 8.35 -26.07
CA GLY A 369 -2.23 7.35 -27.13
C GLY A 369 -3.35 7.36 -28.18
N ASN A 370 -4.60 7.62 -27.77
CA ASN A 370 -5.74 7.70 -28.70
C ASN A 370 -5.66 8.91 -29.66
N THR A 371 -5.01 10.02 -29.29
CA THR A 371 -4.84 11.17 -30.19
C THR A 371 -3.72 10.95 -31.21
N GLU A 372 -2.82 10.00 -30.96
CA GLU A 372 -1.68 9.68 -31.82
C GLU A 372 -1.99 8.62 -32.90
N VAL A 373 -3.19 8.04 -32.90
CA VAL A 373 -3.60 7.00 -33.86
C VAL A 373 -3.64 7.54 -35.29
N SER A 374 -2.73 7.04 -36.13
CA SER A 374 -2.62 7.43 -37.53
C SER A 374 -3.91 7.13 -38.31
N GLY A 375 -4.46 8.16 -38.97
CA GLY A 375 -5.64 8.02 -39.84
C GLY A 375 -6.99 8.28 -39.16
N ALA A 376 -7.03 8.50 -37.84
CA ALA A 376 -8.27 8.83 -37.11
C ALA A 376 -8.73 10.28 -37.28
N GLY A 377 -7.92 11.15 -37.90
CA GLY A 377 -8.15 12.59 -37.91
C GLY A 377 -7.87 13.23 -36.54
N ARG A 378 -8.13 14.53 -36.41
CA ARG A 378 -7.88 15.27 -35.17
C ARG A 378 -9.01 14.97 -34.17
N VAL A 379 -8.70 14.33 -33.04
CA VAL A 379 -9.70 13.99 -32.01
C VAL A 379 -9.81 15.14 -31.01
N SER A 380 -10.36 16.27 -31.47
CA SER A 380 -10.35 17.55 -30.72
C SER A 380 -10.93 17.44 -29.32
N VAL A 381 -11.96 16.60 -29.10
CA VAL A 381 -12.56 16.41 -27.77
C VAL A 381 -11.58 15.82 -26.75
N ILE A 382 -10.74 14.86 -27.16
CA ILE A 382 -9.73 14.27 -26.27
C ILE A 382 -8.58 15.26 -26.04
N GLU A 383 -8.16 15.98 -27.09
CA GLU A 383 -7.14 17.03 -26.98
C GLU A 383 -7.59 18.16 -26.02
N ASP A 384 -8.84 18.60 -26.13
CA ASP A 384 -9.42 19.64 -25.28
C ASP A 384 -9.52 19.17 -23.83
N LEU A 385 -9.90 17.90 -23.59
CA LEU A 385 -9.91 17.31 -22.26
C LEU A 385 -8.51 17.21 -21.65
N LEU A 386 -7.51 16.76 -22.43
CA LEU A 386 -6.12 16.70 -21.98
C LEU A 386 -5.58 18.08 -21.64
N SER A 387 -5.88 19.09 -22.48
CA SER A 387 -5.52 20.48 -22.17
C SER A 387 -6.22 21.00 -20.92
N PHE A 388 -7.48 20.62 -20.69
CA PHE A 388 -8.19 20.97 -19.46
C PHE A 388 -7.53 20.33 -18.22
N ILE A 389 -7.15 19.06 -18.30
CA ILE A 389 -6.42 18.35 -17.24
C ILE A 389 -5.06 19.01 -16.98
N ASP A 390 -4.29 19.33 -18.00
CA ASP A 390 -2.98 19.97 -17.83
C ASP A 390 -3.10 21.37 -17.18
N ASN A 391 -4.18 22.11 -17.47
CA ASN A 391 -4.39 23.46 -16.94
C ASN A 391 -5.03 23.49 -15.54
N HIS A 392 -5.88 22.51 -15.21
CA HIS A 392 -6.72 22.53 -14.01
C HIS A 392 -6.55 21.31 -13.10
N GLY A 393 -5.71 20.36 -13.51
CA GLY A 393 -5.31 19.22 -12.70
C GLY A 393 -4.00 19.44 -11.96
N HIS A 394 -3.76 18.57 -10.99
CA HIS A 394 -2.48 18.38 -10.32
C HIS A 394 -2.33 16.91 -9.94
N LYS A 395 -1.09 16.48 -9.77
CA LYS A 395 -0.81 15.14 -9.24
C LYS A 395 -1.13 15.14 -7.74
N SER A 396 -1.69 14.03 -7.25
CA SER A 396 -1.88 13.85 -5.81
C SER A 396 -0.55 14.03 -5.07
N SER A 397 -0.57 14.70 -3.91
CA SER A 397 0.62 14.83 -3.08
C SER A 397 1.13 13.49 -2.59
N ALA A 398 0.24 12.51 -2.44
CA ALA A 398 0.60 11.12 -2.15
C ALA A 398 1.49 10.56 -3.28
N GLU A 399 2.80 10.65 -3.08
CA GLU A 399 3.81 10.38 -4.10
C GLU A 399 3.66 8.95 -4.60
N GLY A 400 3.75 8.70 -5.90
CA GLY A 400 3.64 7.33 -6.45
C GLY A 400 2.22 6.72 -6.43
N SER A 401 1.18 7.46 -6.02
CA SER A 401 -0.22 7.01 -6.16
C SER A 401 -0.66 6.86 -7.63
N GLY A 402 -0.06 7.64 -8.52
CA GLY A 402 -0.46 7.70 -9.93
C GLY A 402 -1.86 8.28 -10.14
N ILE A 403 -2.32 9.10 -9.19
CA ILE A 403 -3.62 9.77 -9.21
C ILE A 403 -3.42 11.25 -9.56
N ASN A 404 -4.26 11.76 -10.45
CA ASN A 404 -4.39 13.18 -10.75
C ASN A 404 -5.78 13.64 -10.31
N LEU A 405 -5.81 14.77 -9.61
CA LEU A 405 -7.04 15.45 -9.21
C LEU A 405 -7.24 16.64 -10.14
N VAL A 406 -8.37 16.64 -10.82
CA VAL A 406 -8.78 17.73 -11.70
C VAL A 406 -9.77 18.59 -10.95
N GLU A 407 -9.37 19.84 -10.67
CA GLU A 407 -10.21 20.83 -10.02
C GLU A 407 -11.43 21.15 -10.90
N VAL A 408 -12.62 21.18 -10.32
CA VAL A 408 -13.85 21.55 -11.04
C VAL A 408 -14.65 22.62 -10.31
N GLY A 409 -15.53 23.27 -11.06
CA GLY A 409 -16.41 24.33 -10.57
C GLY A 409 -15.67 25.57 -10.07
N GLY A 410 -15.91 26.02 -8.85
CA GLY A 410 -15.34 27.27 -8.36
C GLY A 410 -13.81 27.32 -8.28
N SER A 411 -13.16 26.22 -7.89
CA SER A 411 -11.73 26.20 -7.50
C SER A 411 -10.76 26.45 -8.66
N PHE A 412 -11.13 26.03 -9.88
CA PHE A 412 -10.33 26.31 -11.07
C PHE A 412 -10.44 27.76 -11.54
N MET A 413 -11.45 28.51 -11.06
CA MET A 413 -11.60 29.96 -11.32
C MET A 413 -10.83 30.83 -10.32
N ILE A 414 -10.26 30.25 -9.24
CA ILE A 414 -9.33 30.97 -8.38
C ILE A 414 -8.09 31.31 -9.21
N ARG A 415 -7.70 32.59 -9.21
CA ARG A 415 -6.54 33.05 -9.97
C ARG A 415 -5.28 32.37 -9.44
N ARG A 416 -4.48 31.82 -10.35
CA ARG A 416 -3.12 31.33 -10.05
C ARG A 416 -2.11 32.48 -10.19
N SER A 417 -1.19 32.62 -9.25
CA SER A 417 -0.11 33.61 -9.28
C SER A 417 1.27 32.94 -9.18
N GLU A 418 2.23 33.42 -9.97
CA GLU A 418 3.65 33.05 -9.84
C GLU A 418 4.29 33.72 -8.62
N ASP A 419 3.75 34.86 -8.18
CA ASP A 419 4.17 35.52 -6.95
C ASP A 419 3.37 34.97 -5.76
N ALA A 420 3.98 34.04 -5.02
CA ALA A 420 3.38 33.43 -3.83
C ALA A 420 3.03 34.45 -2.73
N SER A 421 3.61 35.66 -2.73
CA SER A 421 3.27 36.70 -1.77
C SER A 421 1.89 37.34 -2.02
N GLU A 422 1.35 37.19 -3.23
CA GLU A 422 -0.02 37.62 -3.55
C GLU A 422 -1.08 36.62 -3.08
N ALA A 423 -0.68 35.37 -2.80
CA ALA A 423 -1.62 34.30 -2.48
C ALA A 423 -2.28 34.51 -1.11
N ASN A 424 -3.61 34.46 -1.09
CA ASN A 424 -4.43 34.49 0.11
C ASN A 424 -5.20 33.17 0.33
N VAL A 425 -5.11 32.23 -0.62
CA VAL A 425 -5.62 30.86 -0.54
C VAL A 425 -4.45 29.88 -0.63
N GLY A 426 -4.46 28.86 0.22
CA GLY A 426 -3.44 27.81 0.28
C GLY A 426 -4.04 26.43 0.57
N LYS A 427 -3.20 25.39 0.54
CA LYS A 427 -3.61 24.04 0.92
C LYS A 427 -3.71 23.93 2.43
N TRP A 428 -4.69 23.18 2.92
CA TRP A 428 -4.89 23.00 4.35
C TRP A 428 -3.71 22.29 5.01
N MET A 429 -3.25 21.18 4.41
CA MET A 429 -2.11 20.43 4.91
C MET A 429 -0.83 20.96 4.23
N PRO A 430 0.12 21.56 4.98
CA PRO A 430 1.35 22.06 4.39
C PRO A 430 2.21 20.91 3.83
N SER A 431 3.17 21.24 2.97
CA SER A 431 4.21 20.28 2.57
C SER A 431 4.98 19.80 3.79
N TYR A 432 5.45 18.56 3.75
CA TYR A 432 6.19 17.97 4.86
C TYR A 432 7.41 18.85 5.20
N PRO A 433 7.69 19.16 6.48
CA PRO A 433 8.79 20.07 6.84
C PRO A 433 10.18 19.62 6.36
N SER A 434 10.38 18.31 6.16
CA SER A 434 11.62 17.74 5.62
C SER A 434 11.72 17.78 4.09
N GLY A 435 10.62 18.12 3.39
CA GLY A 435 10.50 18.03 1.94
C GLY A 435 10.29 16.61 1.39
N LYS A 436 10.20 15.58 2.25
CA LYS A 436 9.95 14.19 1.86
C LYS A 436 8.78 13.62 2.65
N GLU A 437 7.82 13.03 1.95
CA GLU A 437 6.72 12.30 2.57
C GLU A 437 7.24 11.10 3.39
N PRO A 438 6.52 10.70 4.45
CA PRO A 438 6.92 9.57 5.27
C PRO A 438 6.79 8.26 4.47
N THR A 439 7.83 7.41 4.54
CA THR A 439 7.81 6.06 3.95
C THR A 439 6.62 5.24 4.47
N TYR A 440 6.25 5.43 5.74
CA TYR A 440 5.12 4.78 6.38
C TYR A 440 4.19 5.81 7.05
N SER A 441 2.94 5.88 6.58
CA SER A 441 1.90 6.66 7.24
C SER A 441 0.49 6.15 6.92
N PRO A 442 -0.16 5.42 7.85
CA PRO A 442 -1.55 4.99 7.66
C PRO A 442 -2.53 6.17 7.61
N VAL A 443 -2.12 7.37 8.04
CA VAL A 443 -2.88 8.60 7.90
C VAL A 443 -2.92 9.02 6.42
N TYR A 444 -1.76 9.11 5.77
CA TYR A 444 -1.70 9.39 4.34
C TYR A 444 -2.47 8.35 3.54
N GLU A 445 -2.25 7.05 3.77
CA GLU A 445 -2.93 6.00 2.99
C GLU A 445 -4.46 6.05 3.09
N ARG A 446 -5.00 6.46 4.24
CA ARG A 446 -6.45 6.52 4.45
C ARG A 446 -7.07 7.81 3.91
N HIS A 447 -6.31 8.90 3.88
CA HIS A 447 -6.78 10.26 3.54
C HIS A 447 -6.14 10.84 2.27
N ARG A 448 -5.58 9.99 1.40
CA ARG A 448 -4.82 10.37 0.19
C ARG A 448 -5.46 11.52 -0.60
N ALA A 449 -6.75 11.39 -0.93
CA ALA A 449 -7.46 12.43 -1.67
C ALA A 449 -7.83 13.65 -0.82
N SER A 450 -8.07 13.48 0.48
CA SER A 450 -8.50 14.57 1.37
C SER A 450 -7.41 15.65 1.51
N PHE A 451 -6.14 15.25 1.59
CA PHE A 451 -5.03 16.22 1.71
C PHE A 451 -4.84 17.09 0.47
N ASP A 452 -5.30 16.62 -0.68
CA ASP A 452 -5.16 17.28 -1.98
C ASP A 452 -6.38 18.13 -2.39
N LEU A 453 -7.41 18.20 -1.55
CA LEU A 453 -8.65 18.90 -1.87
C LEU A 453 -8.89 20.14 -1.01
N PHE A 454 -8.54 20.10 0.28
CA PHE A 454 -8.94 21.18 1.18
C PHE A 454 -8.09 22.44 1.02
N LEU A 455 -8.76 23.57 0.77
CA LEU A 455 -8.18 24.90 0.72
C LEU A 455 -8.50 25.69 1.98
N VAL A 456 -7.58 26.57 2.39
CA VAL A 456 -7.73 27.46 3.54
C VAL A 456 -7.27 28.88 3.21
N ALA A 457 -7.83 29.85 3.94
CA ALA A 457 -7.34 31.22 3.94
C ALA A 457 -5.96 31.29 4.63
N THR A 458 -4.93 31.75 3.94
CA THR A 458 -3.56 31.85 4.50
C THR A 458 -3.36 33.11 5.36
N ARG A 459 -4.26 34.08 5.18
CA ARG A 459 -4.40 35.33 5.94
C ARG A 459 -5.87 35.77 5.92
N ASP A 460 -6.18 36.84 6.64
CA ASP A 460 -7.49 37.48 6.54
C ASP A 460 -7.69 37.99 5.09
N ILE A 461 -8.87 37.71 4.53
CA ILE A 461 -9.30 38.12 3.19
C ILE A 461 -10.45 39.10 3.36
N GLU A 462 -10.30 40.32 2.85
CA GLU A 462 -11.30 41.36 3.03
C GLU A 462 -12.48 41.18 2.06
N GLU A 463 -13.63 41.76 2.41
CA GLU A 463 -14.78 41.80 1.50
C GLU A 463 -14.41 42.50 0.18
N GLY A 464 -14.77 41.86 -0.95
CA GLY A 464 -14.46 42.34 -2.29
C GLY A 464 -13.03 42.07 -2.76
N GLU A 465 -12.19 41.42 -1.95
CA GLU A 465 -10.84 40.99 -2.33
C GLU A 465 -10.89 39.76 -3.25
N GLU A 466 -9.98 39.68 -4.22
CA GLU A 466 -9.87 38.55 -5.15
C GLU A 466 -9.21 37.35 -4.46
N LEU A 467 -9.74 36.15 -4.68
CA LEU A 467 -9.10 34.91 -4.22
C LEU A 467 -7.96 34.54 -5.18
N VAL A 468 -6.78 34.31 -4.60
CA VAL A 468 -5.54 34.04 -5.32
C VAL A 468 -4.82 32.87 -4.66
N LYS A 469 -4.43 31.88 -5.46
CA LYS A 469 -3.59 30.75 -5.05
C LYS A 469 -2.26 30.77 -5.80
N PRO A 470 -1.17 30.22 -5.24
CA PRO A 470 0.07 30.04 -5.98
C PRO A 470 -0.13 29.07 -7.16
N ILE A 471 0.69 29.21 -8.21
CA ILE A 471 0.66 28.30 -9.36
C ILE A 471 1.04 26.87 -8.97
N ASP A 472 2.03 26.74 -8.10
CA ASP A 472 2.58 25.50 -7.57
C ASP A 472 1.93 25.12 -6.23
N LEU A 473 0.63 25.39 -6.06
CA LEU A 473 -0.08 25.14 -4.80
C LEU A 473 0.11 23.72 -4.25
N TRP A 474 0.19 22.76 -5.16
CA TRP A 474 0.23 21.35 -4.87
C TRP A 474 1.63 20.73 -4.95
N ASP A 475 2.64 21.49 -5.42
CA ASP A 475 4.03 21.01 -5.56
C ASP A 475 4.91 21.27 -4.31
#